data_AF-A0A1U7X9P7-F1
#
_entry.id   AF-A0A1U7X9P7-F1
#
_cell.length_a   1.000
_cell.length_b   1.000
_cell.length_c   1.000
_cell.angle_alpha   90.00
_cell.angle_beta   90.00
_cell.angle_gamma   90.00
#
_symmetry.space_group_name_H-M   'P 1'
#
loop_
_entity.id
_entity.type
_entity.pdbx_description
1 polymer ?
#
loop_
_entity_poly.entity_id
_entity_poly.type
_entity_poly.pdbx_seq_one_letter_code
_entity_poly.pdbx_strand_id
1 'polypeptide(L)'
;MELILQEDDGILVPPTNFSLVEDNCIYRSGFPQPSNFPFLKTLNLSSIICLCPEPYPEENLEFLRFNKIKLFQFGMDGTKEASAMSRSAITEAVKVLTDVRNHPVLIHCKRGKHRTGCIVGCLRKWQSWCLSSVMEEYKHFAGAKWRETDLRFLETYDVSCIRHCLESIIYTCYGSTKRRLLYREEILQKPLMTSVL
;
A
#
# COMPACT_ATOMS: atom_id res chain seq x y z
N MET A 1 -30.98 -24.05 19.06
CA MET A 1 -29.66 -24.70 19.22
C MET A 1 -28.63 -23.62 18.97
N GLU A 2 -28.17 -22.99 20.05
CA GLU A 2 -27.13 -21.95 20.00
C GLU A 2 -25.87 -22.57 19.39
N LEU A 3 -25.47 -22.05 18.23
CA LEU A 3 -24.16 -22.34 17.66
C LEU A 3 -23.16 -21.55 18.48
N ILE A 4 -22.55 -22.23 19.43
CA ILE A 4 -21.36 -21.80 20.15
C ILE A 4 -20.34 -21.37 19.08
N LEU A 5 -20.08 -20.07 19.00
CA LEU A 5 -18.89 -19.56 18.31
C LEU A 5 -17.72 -20.16 19.07
N GLN A 6 -17.10 -21.17 18.47
CA GLN A 6 -15.84 -21.70 18.96
C GLN A 6 -14.81 -20.59 18.73
N GLU A 7 -14.63 -19.73 19.73
CA GLU A 7 -13.46 -18.87 19.83
C GLU A 7 -12.27 -19.83 19.98
N ASP A 8 -11.66 -20.14 18.84
CA ASP A 8 -10.32 -20.68 18.83
C ASP A 8 -9.44 -19.57 19.45
N ASP A 9 -9.11 -19.70 20.74
CA ASP A 9 -8.07 -18.94 21.45
C ASP A 9 -6.68 -19.27 20.89
N GLY A 10 -6.59 -19.39 19.56
CA GLY A 10 -5.39 -19.65 18.80
C GLY A 10 -4.43 -18.47 18.94
N ILE A 11 -3.16 -18.80 19.14
CA ILE A 11 -2.09 -17.81 19.26
C ILE A 11 -2.11 -16.91 18.01
N LEU A 12 -2.47 -15.63 18.21
CA LEU A 12 -2.46 -14.64 17.14
C LEU A 12 -1.01 -14.26 16.83
N VAL A 13 -0.47 -14.82 15.74
CA VAL A 13 0.90 -14.53 15.31
C VAL A 13 0.88 -13.47 14.21
N PRO A 14 1.42 -12.26 14.46
CA PRO A 14 1.52 -11.25 13.42
C PRO A 14 2.52 -11.69 12.33
N PRO A 15 2.35 -11.22 11.08
CA PRO A 15 3.35 -11.47 10.05
C PRO A 15 4.72 -10.91 10.44
N THR A 16 5.78 -11.46 9.85
CA THR A 16 7.14 -10.97 10.12
C THR A 16 7.27 -9.47 9.87
N ASN A 17 8.01 -8.75 10.73
CA ASN A 17 8.21 -7.31 10.61
C ASN A 17 6.91 -6.48 10.58
N PHE A 18 5.84 -6.99 11.20
CA PHE A 18 4.59 -6.25 11.34
C PHE A 18 4.76 -5.02 12.24
N SER A 19 4.17 -3.90 11.85
CA SER A 19 4.09 -2.68 12.66
C SER A 19 2.95 -1.78 12.19
N LEU A 20 2.50 -0.92 13.09
CA LEU A 20 1.68 0.23 12.77
C LEU A 20 2.54 1.27 12.02
N VAL A 21 1.98 1.88 10.98
CA VAL A 21 2.54 3.08 10.33
C VAL A 21 1.70 4.29 10.72
N GLU A 22 0.38 4.16 10.61
CA GLU A 22 -0.61 5.11 11.12
C GLU A 22 -1.65 4.35 11.91
N ASP A 23 -1.97 4.86 13.10
CA ASP A 23 -2.86 4.19 14.04
C ASP A 23 -4.23 3.90 13.41
N ASN A 24 -4.63 2.64 13.49
CA ASN A 24 -5.88 2.09 12.95
C ASN A 24 -6.12 2.31 11.44
N CYS A 25 -5.13 2.82 10.70
CA CYS A 25 -5.29 3.21 9.29
C CYS A 25 -4.32 2.48 8.37
N ILE A 26 -3.03 2.44 8.71
CA ILE A 26 -1.98 1.93 7.82
C ILE A 26 -1.07 1.00 8.60
N TYR A 27 -0.93 -0.21 8.10
CA TYR A 27 -0.07 -1.25 8.64
C TYR A 27 1.04 -1.59 7.66
N ARG A 28 2.17 -2.05 8.17
CA ARG A 28 3.27 -2.61 7.36
C ARG A 28 3.61 -4.02 7.82
N SER A 29 4.07 -4.87 6.91
CA SER A 29 4.65 -6.17 7.27
C SER A 29 5.51 -6.79 6.16
N GLY A 30 6.13 -7.92 6.47
CA GLY A 30 6.60 -8.91 5.50
C GLY A 30 5.47 -9.75 4.92
N PHE A 31 5.79 -10.75 4.12
CA PHE A 31 4.78 -11.50 3.39
C PHE A 31 3.89 -12.32 4.34
N PRO A 32 2.56 -12.10 4.36
CA PRO A 32 1.65 -12.88 5.21
C PRO A 32 1.65 -14.36 4.86
N GLN A 33 1.80 -15.21 5.88
CA GLN A 33 1.63 -16.65 5.77
C GLN A 33 0.23 -17.06 6.28
N PRO A 34 -0.27 -18.25 5.93
CA PRO A 34 -1.56 -18.74 6.41
C PRO A 34 -1.70 -18.73 7.94
N SER A 35 -0.61 -19.00 8.66
CA SER A 35 -0.56 -18.91 10.12
C SER A 35 -0.82 -17.49 10.67
N ASN A 36 -0.71 -16.45 9.84
CA ASN A 36 -0.99 -15.07 10.23
C ASN A 36 -2.44 -14.65 9.93
N PHE A 37 -3.22 -15.45 9.21
CA PHE A 37 -4.58 -15.08 8.80
C PHE A 37 -5.52 -14.79 9.98
N PRO A 38 -5.49 -15.55 11.11
CA PRO A 38 -6.27 -15.21 12.29
C PRO A 38 -5.95 -13.80 12.81
N PHE A 39 -4.66 -13.45 12.90
CA PHE A 39 -4.24 -12.11 13.30
C PHE A 39 -4.66 -11.03 12.29
N LEU A 40 -4.52 -11.28 10.98
CA LEU A 40 -4.92 -10.30 9.96
C LEU A 40 -6.43 -10.06 9.95
N LYS A 41 -7.23 -11.06 10.34
CA LYS A 41 -8.68 -10.91 10.48
C LYS A 41 -9.04 -9.90 11.57
N THR A 42 -8.28 -9.83 12.67
CA THR A 42 -8.55 -8.88 13.77
C THR A 42 -8.30 -7.43 13.36
N LEU A 43 -7.51 -7.18 12.31
CA LEU A 43 -7.23 -5.84 11.81
C LEU A 43 -8.36 -5.28 10.94
N ASN A 44 -9.34 -6.09 10.54
CA ASN A 44 -10.46 -5.70 9.67
C ASN A 44 -10.00 -4.91 8.42
N LEU A 45 -8.99 -5.44 7.72
CA LEU A 45 -8.41 -4.78 6.55
C LEU A 45 -9.43 -4.61 5.44
N SER A 46 -9.47 -3.43 4.83
CA SER A 46 -10.22 -3.16 3.59
C SER A 46 -9.40 -3.48 2.34
N SER A 47 -8.08 -3.30 2.44
CA SER A 47 -7.18 -3.55 1.30
C SER A 47 -5.76 -3.97 1.70
N ILE A 48 -5.05 -4.57 0.75
CA ILE A 48 -3.64 -4.93 0.86
C ILE A 48 -2.89 -4.40 -0.36
N ILE A 49 -1.71 -3.82 -0.10
CA ILE A 49 -0.75 -3.43 -1.12
C ILE A 49 0.40 -4.43 -1.13
N CYS A 50 0.51 -5.20 -2.21
CA CYS A 50 1.59 -6.15 -2.45
C CYS A 50 2.62 -5.56 -3.40
N LEU A 51 3.87 -5.53 -2.96
CA LEU A 51 4.99 -4.96 -3.73
C LEU A 51 5.85 -6.02 -4.43
N CYS A 52 5.39 -7.27 -4.42
CA CYS A 52 6.07 -8.41 -5.03
C CYS A 52 5.64 -8.55 -6.51
N PRO A 53 6.58 -8.77 -7.45
CA PRO A 53 6.24 -9.05 -8.84
C PRO A 53 5.68 -10.46 -9.01
N GLU A 54 5.96 -11.37 -8.07
CA GLU A 54 5.47 -12.74 -8.11
C GLU A 54 3.93 -12.80 -7.97
N PRO A 55 3.26 -13.76 -8.64
CA PRO A 55 1.83 -13.95 -8.47
C PRO A 55 1.49 -14.26 -7.01
N TYR A 56 0.36 -13.73 -6.55
CA TYR A 56 -0.11 -13.96 -5.18
C TYR A 56 -0.55 -15.43 -5.02
N PRO A 57 -0.14 -16.13 -3.95
CA PRO A 57 -0.55 -17.54 -3.72
C PRO A 57 -2.07 -17.69 -3.61
N GLU A 58 -2.61 -18.80 -4.13
CA GLU A 58 -4.07 -19.01 -4.18
C GLU A 58 -4.70 -19.03 -2.78
N GLU A 59 -4.05 -19.69 -1.80
CA GLU A 59 -4.54 -19.72 -0.41
C GLU A 59 -4.68 -18.31 0.19
N ASN A 60 -3.71 -17.43 -0.09
CA ASN A 60 -3.81 -16.03 0.31
C ASN A 60 -4.93 -15.31 -0.47
N LEU A 61 -5.10 -15.57 -1.77
CA LEU A 61 -6.18 -14.97 -2.56
C LEU A 61 -7.57 -15.40 -2.06
N GLU A 62 -7.74 -16.66 -1.67
CA GLU A 62 -8.96 -17.17 -1.07
C GLU A 62 -9.29 -16.45 0.24
N PHE A 63 -8.28 -16.26 1.11
CA PHE A 63 -8.44 -15.46 2.32
C PHE A 63 -8.88 -14.02 2.01
N LEU A 64 -8.29 -13.37 1.00
CA LEU A 64 -8.71 -12.01 0.60
C LEU A 64 -10.14 -11.99 0.07
N ARG A 65 -10.52 -12.96 -0.77
CA ARG A 65 -11.88 -13.07 -1.31
C ARG A 65 -12.90 -13.28 -0.19
N PHE A 66 -12.62 -14.18 0.74
CA PHE A 66 -13.52 -14.49 1.87
C PHE A 66 -13.75 -13.27 2.76
N ASN A 67 -12.69 -12.52 3.05
CA ASN A 67 -12.76 -11.31 3.90
C ASN A 67 -13.06 -10.03 3.11
N LYS A 68 -13.35 -10.12 1.79
CA LYS A 68 -13.65 -8.99 0.89
C LYS A 68 -12.55 -7.92 0.86
N ILE A 69 -11.29 -8.35 0.97
CA ILE A 69 -10.11 -7.49 0.98
C ILE A 69 -9.65 -7.25 -0.45
N LYS A 70 -9.48 -5.98 -0.82
CA LYS A 70 -8.97 -5.60 -2.16
C LYS A 70 -7.46 -5.75 -2.24
N LEU A 71 -6.94 -6.39 -3.29
CA LEU A 71 -5.50 -6.50 -3.54
C LEU A 71 -5.06 -5.47 -4.58
N PHE A 72 -4.08 -4.63 -4.23
CA PHE A 72 -3.36 -3.76 -5.14
C PHE A 72 -1.93 -4.29 -5.30
N GLN A 73 -1.58 -4.77 -6.50
CA GLN A 73 -0.27 -5.34 -6.76
C GLN A 73 0.58 -4.38 -7.61
N PHE A 74 1.68 -3.92 -7.04
CA PHE A 74 2.68 -3.10 -7.72
C PHE A 74 4.00 -3.90 -7.77
N GLY A 75 4.15 -4.71 -8.83
CA GLY A 75 5.34 -5.53 -9.01
C GLY A 75 6.60 -4.66 -9.13
N MET A 76 7.44 -4.69 -8.10
CA MET A 76 8.75 -4.03 -8.12
C MET A 76 9.85 -5.09 -7.97
N ASP A 77 10.81 -5.09 -8.89
CA ASP A 77 11.85 -6.09 -8.92
C ASP A 77 12.68 -6.08 -7.62
N GLY A 78 13.05 -7.26 -7.15
CA GLY A 78 13.79 -7.42 -5.89
C GLY A 78 15.30 -7.18 -5.99
N THR A 79 15.80 -6.86 -7.19
CA THR A 79 17.22 -6.72 -7.50
C THR A 79 17.83 -5.50 -6.77
N LYS A 80 19.15 -5.52 -6.60
CA LYS A 80 19.90 -4.46 -5.90
C LYS A 80 20.04 -3.17 -6.72
N GLU A 81 19.54 -3.14 -7.94
CA GLU A 81 19.68 -2.00 -8.83
C GLU A 81 18.56 -0.98 -8.59
N ALA A 82 18.93 0.30 -8.54
CA ALA A 82 18.00 1.40 -8.35
C ALA A 82 16.94 1.54 -9.46
N SER A 83 17.17 0.87 -10.61
CA SER A 83 16.25 0.76 -11.74
C SER A 83 15.01 -0.11 -11.45
N ALA A 84 15.08 -0.98 -10.44
CA ALA A 84 14.01 -1.90 -10.05
C ALA A 84 12.83 -1.24 -9.32
N MET A 85 13.05 -0.04 -8.78
CA MET A 85 12.05 0.74 -8.06
C MET A 85 11.46 1.81 -8.99
N SER A 86 10.43 1.43 -9.75
CA SER A 86 9.73 2.37 -10.64
C SER A 86 9.11 3.50 -9.81
N ARG A 87 9.57 4.75 -10.02
CA ARG A 87 8.99 5.95 -9.41
C ARG A 87 7.48 6.01 -9.62
N SER A 88 7.02 5.59 -10.81
CA SER A 88 5.60 5.51 -11.15
C SER A 88 4.84 4.56 -10.22
N ALA A 89 5.34 3.33 -10.03
CA ALA A 89 4.71 2.35 -9.16
C ALA A 89 4.60 2.82 -7.71
N ILE A 90 5.64 3.51 -7.21
CA ILE A 90 5.63 4.09 -5.86
C ILE A 90 4.62 5.22 -5.76
N THR A 91 4.56 6.12 -6.75
CA THR A 91 3.57 7.18 -6.78
C THR A 91 2.14 6.63 -6.79
N GLU A 92 1.85 5.60 -7.59
CA GLU A 92 0.53 4.96 -7.59
C GLU A 92 0.21 4.26 -6.27
N ALA A 93 1.18 3.56 -5.68
CA ALA A 93 0.99 2.94 -4.37
C ALA A 93 0.72 3.99 -3.26
N VAL A 94 1.44 5.12 -3.28
CA VAL A 94 1.19 6.22 -2.34
C VAL A 94 -0.18 6.85 -2.59
N LYS A 95 -0.64 6.98 -3.84
CA LYS A 95 -2.02 7.42 -4.14
C LYS A 95 -3.07 6.51 -3.51
N VAL A 96 -2.89 5.19 -3.60
CA VAL A 96 -3.77 4.21 -2.94
C VAL A 96 -3.76 4.40 -1.42
N LEU A 97 -2.60 4.68 -0.82
CA LEU A 97 -2.46 4.97 0.61
C LEU A 97 -3.07 6.31 1.06
N THR A 98 -3.17 7.29 0.16
CA THR A 98 -3.83 8.58 0.47
C THR A 98 -5.35 8.52 0.33
N ASP A 99 -5.89 7.47 -0.29
CA ASP A 99 -7.33 7.32 -0.48
C ASP A 99 -7.97 6.64 0.75
N VAL A 100 -8.66 7.45 1.54
CA VAL A 100 -9.36 7.05 2.79
C VAL A 100 -10.29 5.84 2.62
N ARG A 101 -10.79 5.58 1.40
CA ARG A 101 -11.71 4.47 1.11
C ARG A 101 -11.03 3.09 1.13
N ASN A 102 -9.70 3.06 1.08
CA ASN A 102 -8.92 1.83 1.08
C ASN A 102 -8.49 1.39 2.49
N HIS A 103 -8.74 2.22 3.51
CA HIS A 103 -8.33 1.93 4.89
C HIS A 103 -9.35 1.03 5.61
N PRO A 104 -8.90 0.21 6.57
CA PRO A 104 -7.50 -0.01 6.96
C PRO A 104 -6.71 -0.80 5.91
N VAL A 105 -5.45 -0.41 5.68
CA VAL A 105 -4.61 -0.97 4.60
C VAL A 105 -3.33 -1.62 5.14
N LEU A 106 -2.96 -2.79 4.61
CA LEU A 106 -1.68 -3.44 4.90
C LEU A 106 -0.73 -3.34 3.72
N ILE A 107 0.46 -2.77 3.94
CA ILE A 107 1.54 -2.73 2.95
C ILE A 107 2.50 -3.87 3.23
N HIS A 108 2.81 -4.69 2.22
CA HIS A 108 3.84 -5.70 2.38
C HIS A 108 4.65 -5.95 1.12
N CYS A 109 5.82 -6.54 1.34
CA CYS A 109 6.63 -7.17 0.31
C CYS A 109 7.09 -8.52 0.85
N LYS A 110 8.16 -9.11 0.31
CA LYS A 110 8.69 -10.39 0.83
C LYS A 110 9.06 -10.34 2.32
N ARG A 111 9.73 -9.27 2.77
CA ARG A 111 10.25 -9.16 4.16
C ARG A 111 9.85 -7.88 4.89
N GLY A 112 9.10 -6.99 4.25
CA GLY A 112 8.68 -5.72 4.85
C GLY A 112 9.78 -4.70 5.08
N LYS A 113 10.91 -4.82 4.36
CA LYS A 113 12.14 -4.01 4.58
C LYS A 113 12.33 -2.93 3.53
N HIS A 114 12.84 -3.31 2.36
CA HIS A 114 13.27 -2.41 1.29
C HIS A 114 12.08 -1.71 0.61
N ARG A 115 11.32 -2.43 -0.22
CA ARG A 115 10.17 -1.92 -0.96
C ARG A 115 9.12 -1.25 -0.06
N THR A 116 8.71 -1.95 0.99
CA THR A 116 7.78 -1.43 2.00
C THR A 116 8.35 -0.21 2.70
N GLY A 117 9.64 -0.23 3.07
CA GLY A 117 10.30 0.89 3.72
C GLY A 117 10.40 2.12 2.82
N CYS A 118 10.65 1.96 1.52
CA CYS A 118 10.64 3.08 0.58
C CYS A 118 9.25 3.72 0.46
N ILE A 119 8.18 2.93 0.36
CA ILE A 119 6.82 3.47 0.28
C ILE A 119 6.42 4.18 1.57
N VAL A 120 6.70 3.56 2.73
CA VAL A 120 6.45 4.19 4.03
C VAL A 120 7.26 5.48 4.15
N GLY A 121 8.53 5.47 3.74
CA GLY A 121 9.35 6.68 3.74
C GLY A 121 8.83 7.78 2.81
N CYS A 122 8.33 7.43 1.62
CA CYS A 122 7.66 8.38 0.73
C CYS A 122 6.39 8.96 1.35
N LEU A 123 5.60 8.14 2.06
CA LEU A 123 4.45 8.59 2.82
C LEU A 123 4.86 9.57 3.93
N ARG A 124 5.92 9.27 4.71
CA ARG A 124 6.44 10.18 5.74
C ARG A 124 6.91 11.51 5.17
N LYS A 125 7.60 11.49 4.02
CA LYS A 125 7.98 12.72 3.30
C LYS A 125 6.75 13.52 2.88
N TRP A 126 5.69 12.86 2.41
CA TRP A 126 4.43 13.54 2.09
C TRP A 126 3.76 14.15 3.33
N GLN A 127 3.84 13.47 4.48
CA GLN A 127 3.46 13.98 5.81
C GLN A 127 4.41 15.06 6.35
N SER A 128 5.38 15.53 5.55
CA SER A 128 6.32 16.60 5.91
C SER A 128 7.24 16.25 7.09
N TRP A 129 7.57 14.97 7.27
CA TRP A 129 8.64 14.56 8.18
C TRP A 129 10.00 15.02 7.64
N CYS A 130 10.93 15.33 8.54
CA CYS A 130 12.30 15.65 8.14
C CYS A 130 13.01 14.39 7.63
N LEU A 131 13.91 14.56 6.65
CA LEU A 131 14.57 13.43 5.98
C LEU A 131 15.30 12.51 6.96
N SER A 132 15.91 13.07 8.01
CA SER A 132 16.61 12.31 9.06
C SER A 132 15.68 11.32 9.77
N SER A 133 14.48 11.75 10.18
CA SER A 133 13.49 10.87 10.81
C SER A 133 12.99 9.79 9.86
N VAL A 134 12.79 10.13 8.58
CA VAL A 134 12.41 9.15 7.55
C VAL A 134 13.47 8.07 7.38
N MET A 135 14.74 8.47 7.28
CA MET A 135 15.86 7.53 7.13
C MET A 135 16.04 6.66 8.38
N GLU A 136 15.81 7.20 9.57
CA GLU A 136 15.90 6.46 10.82
C GLU A 136 14.80 5.38 10.91
N GLU A 137 13.54 5.73 10.62
CA GLU A 137 12.44 4.76 10.58
C GLU A 137 12.73 3.65 9.54
N TYR A 138 13.21 4.02 8.35
CA TYR A 138 13.61 3.04 7.35
C TYR A 138 14.70 2.09 7.86
N LYS A 139 15.78 2.63 8.45
CA LYS A 139 16.90 1.83 8.98
C LYS A 139 16.45 0.91 10.11
N HIS A 140 15.58 1.38 10.99
CA HIS A 140 15.00 0.60 12.07
C HIS A 140 14.33 -0.68 11.54
N PHE A 141 13.42 -0.56 10.57
CA PHE A 141 12.72 -1.73 10.00
C PHE A 141 13.58 -2.57 9.06
N ALA A 142 14.55 -1.97 8.36
CA ALA A 142 15.48 -2.73 7.54
C ALA A 142 16.48 -3.54 8.41
N GLY A 143 16.81 -3.04 9.59
CA GLY A 143 17.81 -3.60 10.51
C GLY A 143 19.19 -3.70 9.84
N ALA A 144 19.94 -4.77 10.14
CA ALA A 144 21.27 -5.01 9.56
C ALA A 144 21.32 -5.17 8.02
N LYS A 145 20.17 -5.15 7.34
CA LYS A 145 20.05 -5.30 5.89
C LYS A 145 19.56 -4.03 5.20
N TRP A 146 19.74 -2.85 5.80
CA TRP A 146 19.48 -1.57 5.14
C TRP A 146 20.34 -1.41 3.88
N ARG A 147 19.84 -0.65 2.91
CA ARG A 147 20.52 -0.40 1.63
C ARG A 147 20.71 1.09 1.42
N GLU A 148 21.91 1.48 0.99
CA GLU A 148 22.19 2.88 0.66
C GLU A 148 21.44 3.35 -0.60
N THR A 149 21.15 2.43 -1.52
CA THR A 149 20.30 2.69 -2.70
C THR A 149 18.91 3.20 -2.31
N ASP A 150 18.32 2.63 -1.26
CA ASP A 150 16.98 2.98 -0.80
C ASP A 150 17.01 4.35 -0.09
N LEU A 151 18.08 4.66 0.65
CA LEU A 151 18.28 5.98 1.26
C LEU A 151 18.44 7.07 0.21
N ARG A 152 19.27 6.84 -0.81
CA ARG A 152 19.45 7.76 -1.94
C ARG A 152 18.15 7.94 -2.74
N PHE A 153 17.37 6.87 -2.87
CA PHE A 153 16.03 6.97 -3.46
C PHE A 153 15.13 7.89 -2.62
N LEU A 154 15.06 7.67 -1.31
CA LEU A 154 14.25 8.49 -0.40
C LEU A 154 14.69 9.96 -0.40
N GLU A 155 15.97 10.24 -0.51
CA GLU A 155 16.50 11.61 -0.66
C GLU A 155 16.03 12.26 -1.97
N THR A 156 16.20 11.57 -3.09
CA THR A 156 15.92 12.10 -4.44
C THR A 156 14.45 12.01 -4.89
N TYR A 157 13.57 11.35 -4.14
CA TYR A 157 12.16 11.22 -4.50
C TYR A 157 11.39 12.51 -4.19
N ASP A 158 10.83 13.15 -5.21
CA ASP A 158 10.02 14.35 -5.06
C ASP A 158 8.54 14.00 -4.80
N VAL A 159 8.05 14.42 -3.63
CA VAL A 159 6.65 14.22 -3.20
C VAL A 159 5.68 15.24 -3.78
N SER A 160 6.19 16.31 -4.41
CA SER A 160 5.37 17.37 -5.02
C SER A 160 4.43 16.82 -6.10
N CYS A 161 4.86 15.76 -6.80
CA CYS A 161 4.03 15.09 -7.79
C CYS A 161 2.72 14.53 -7.21
N ILE A 162 2.73 14.03 -5.97
CA ILE A 162 1.53 13.51 -5.29
C ILE A 162 0.62 14.67 -4.89
N ARG A 163 1.19 15.76 -4.37
CA ARG A 163 0.42 16.96 -3.98
C ARG A 163 -0.30 17.56 -5.18
N HIS A 164 0.40 17.76 -6.30
CA HIS A 164 -0.20 18.28 -7.52
C HIS A 164 -1.26 17.35 -8.11
N CYS A 165 -1.09 16.02 -8.01
CA CYS A 165 -2.13 15.08 -8.41
C CYS A 165 -3.41 15.26 -7.57
N LEU A 166 -3.28 15.35 -6.24
CA LEU A 166 -4.43 15.53 -5.35
C LEU A 166 -5.10 16.88 -5.57
N GLU A 167 -4.33 17.96 -5.67
CA GLU A 167 -4.83 19.31 -5.97
C GLU A 167 -5.59 19.33 -7.31
N SER A 168 -5.02 18.74 -8.37
CA SER A 168 -5.67 18.62 -9.68
C SER A 168 -7.01 17.88 -9.60
N ILE A 169 -7.08 16.80 -8.83
CA ILE A 169 -8.34 16.05 -8.63
C ILE A 169 -9.35 16.91 -7.86
N ILE A 170 -8.91 17.59 -6.79
CA ILE A 170 -9.76 18.50 -6.02
C ILE A 170 -10.35 19.57 -6.95
N TYR A 171 -9.51 20.28 -7.73
CA TYR A 171 -9.98 21.29 -8.69
C TYR A 171 -10.95 20.71 -9.74
N THR A 172 -10.69 19.50 -10.24
CA THR A 172 -11.58 18.83 -11.21
C THR A 172 -12.93 18.46 -10.58
N CYS A 173 -12.94 17.99 -9.33
CA CYS A 173 -14.17 17.70 -8.57
C CYS A 173 -14.94 18.97 -8.17
N TYR A 174 -14.27 20.11 -7.99
CA TYR A 174 -14.96 21.39 -7.77
C TYR A 174 -15.61 21.92 -9.06
N GLY A 175 -15.01 21.65 -10.23
CA GLY A 175 -15.58 21.99 -11.53
C GLY A 175 -16.66 21.02 -12.05
N SER A 176 -16.76 19.82 -11.50
CA SER A 176 -17.72 18.79 -11.91
C SER A 176 -18.64 18.43 -10.75
N THR A 177 -19.97 18.54 -10.91
CA THR A 177 -20.99 18.30 -9.87
C THR A 177 -21.00 16.87 -9.29
N LYS A 178 -20.09 15.99 -9.72
CA LYS A 178 -19.90 14.63 -9.22
C LYS A 178 -18.62 14.54 -8.38
N ARG A 179 -18.79 14.45 -7.06
CA ARG A 179 -17.71 14.18 -6.10
C ARG A 179 -17.21 12.74 -6.23
N ARG A 180 -16.34 12.44 -7.21
CA ARG A 180 -15.72 11.12 -7.37
C ARG A 180 -14.27 11.25 -7.86
N LEU A 181 -13.33 10.62 -7.14
CA LEU A 181 -11.97 10.39 -7.63
C LEU A 181 -12.06 9.44 -8.83
N LEU A 182 -11.73 9.93 -10.04
CA LEU A 182 -11.68 9.13 -11.27
C LEU A 182 -10.21 8.81 -11.57
N TYR A 183 -9.88 7.53 -11.70
CA TYR A 183 -8.58 7.10 -12.22
C TYR A 183 -8.55 7.27 -13.74
N ARG A 184 -7.36 7.45 -14.33
CA ARG A 184 -7.20 7.66 -15.78
C ARG A 184 -7.80 6.54 -16.63
N GLU A 185 -7.85 5.33 -16.11
CA GLU A 185 -8.51 4.17 -16.74
C GLU A 185 -10.03 4.35 -16.84
N GLU A 186 -10.66 5.03 -15.89
CA GLU A 186 -12.11 5.33 -15.93
C GLU A 186 -12.46 6.46 -16.92
N ILE A 187 -11.50 7.32 -17.26
CA ILE A 187 -11.67 8.38 -18.26
C ILE A 187 -11.77 7.78 -19.68
N LEU A 188 -11.07 6.67 -19.92
CA LEU A 188 -11.01 5.98 -21.22
C LEU A 188 -12.23 5.08 -21.51
N GLN A 189 -13.12 4.84 -20.54
CA GLN A 189 -14.30 3.98 -20.72
C GLN A 189 -15.59 4.71 -21.07
N LYS A 190 -15.59 6.04 -21.29
CA LYS A 190 -16.77 6.69 -21.89
C LYS A 190 -16.72 6.52 -23.42
N PRO A 191 -17.69 5.82 -24.04
CA PRO A 191 -17.84 5.90 -25.49
C PRO A 191 -18.21 7.34 -25.83
N LEU A 192 -17.50 7.92 -26.80
CA LEU A 192 -17.96 9.12 -27.46
C LEU A 192 -19.32 8.77 -28.09
N MET A 193 -20.41 9.25 -27.50
CA MET A 193 -21.71 9.26 -28.16
C MET A 193 -21.59 10.24 -29.33
N THR A 194 -21.21 9.73 -30.49
CA THR A 194 -21.35 10.46 -31.74
C THR A 194 -22.82 10.40 -32.11
N SER A 195 -23.54 11.45 -31.73
CA SER A 195 -24.80 11.81 -32.36
C SER A 195 -24.48 12.19 -33.81
N VAL A 196 -24.91 11.36 -34.76
CA VAL A 196 -25.09 11.77 -36.16
C VAL A 196 -26.51 11.38 -36.57
N LEU A 197 -27.34 12.42 -36.64
CA LEU A 197 -28.73 12.52 -37.12
C LEU A 197 -29.81 11.76 -36.35
#